data_AF-R9CAG8-F1
#
_entry.id   AF-R9CAG8-F1
#
_cell.length_a   1.000
_cell.length_b   1.000
_cell.length_c   1.000
_cell.angle_alpha   90.00
_cell.angle_beta   90.00
_cell.angle_gamma   90.00
#
_symmetry.space_group_name_H-M   'P 1'
#
loop_
_entity.id
_entity.type
_entity.pdbx_description
1 polymer ?
#
loop_
_entity_poly.entity_id
_entity_poly.type
_entity_poly.pdbx_seq_one_letter_code
_entity_poly.pdbx_strand_id
1 'polypeptide(L)' 'MKIGNKEINLDERTYIMAILNVTPDSFSDGGKYNEVDQAVKRAKQMVEEGADIIDIGENQQDQERIIYPKKKK' A
#
# COMPACT_ATOMS: atom_id res chain seq x y z
N MET A 1 21.97 -10.83 1.91
CA MET A 1 21.57 -9.41 1.94
C MET A 1 21.05 -9.05 3.33
N LYS A 2 21.35 -7.86 3.84
CA LYS A 2 20.85 -7.41 5.15
C LYS A 2 19.75 -6.35 4.96
N ILE A 3 18.60 -6.54 5.59
CA ILE A 3 17.48 -5.58 5.62
C ILE A 3 17.12 -5.31 7.08
N GLY A 4 17.38 -4.08 7.55
CA GLY A 4 17.23 -3.74 8.96
C GLY A 4 18.09 -4.66 9.85
N ASN A 5 17.43 -5.37 10.77
CA ASN A 5 18.05 -6.35 11.66
C ASN A 5 17.95 -7.80 11.16
N LYS A 6 17.48 -8.03 9.93
CA LYS A 6 17.37 -9.37 9.34
C LYS A 6 18.43 -9.61 8.28
N GLU A 7 18.96 -10.83 8.25
CA GLU A 7 19.75 -11.36 7.15
C GLU A 7 18.85 -12.23 6.26
N ILE A 8 18.93 -12.00 4.96
CA ILE A 8 18.15 -12.70 3.92
C ILE A 8 19.15 -13.36 2.97
N ASN A 9 19.04 -14.68 2.80
CA ASN A 9 19.86 -15.44 1.87
C ASN A 9 19.19 -15.50 0.50
N LEU A 10 19.63 -14.64 -0.44
CA LEU A 10 19.02 -14.54 -1.76
C LEU A 10 19.25 -15.78 -2.65
N ASP A 11 20.18 -16.67 -2.29
CA ASP A 11 20.49 -17.88 -3.05
C ASP A 11 19.65 -19.09 -2.62
N GLU A 12 18.92 -18.99 -1.49
CA GLU A 12 18.18 -20.12 -0.91
C GLU A 12 16.88 -20.43 -1.66
N ARG A 13 16.13 -19.39 -2.04
CA ARG A 13 14.86 -19.49 -2.77
C ARG A 13 14.41 -18.15 -3.33
N THR A 14 13.39 -18.18 -4.18
CA THR A 14 12.64 -16.98 -4.55
C THR A 14 11.85 -16.44 -3.35
N TYR A 15 11.93 -15.12 -3.15
CA TYR A 15 11.17 -14.40 -2.14
C TYR A 15 10.00 -13.66 -2.78
N ILE A 16 8.85 -13.66 -2.10
CA ILE A 16 7.64 -12.98 -2.54
C ILE A 16 7.53 -11.63 -1.81
N MET A 17 7.46 -10.55 -2.59
CA MET A 17 7.19 -9.21 -2.09
C MET A 17 5.74 -8.83 -2.40
N ALA A 18 4.93 -8.65 -1.35
CA ALA A 18 3.58 -8.12 -1.48
C ALA A 18 3.61 -6.59 -1.46
N ILE A 19 2.79 -5.96 -2.30
CA ILE A 19 2.64 -4.49 -2.35
C ILE A 19 1.38 -4.11 -1.59
N LEU A 20 1.52 -3.32 -0.53
CA LEU A 20 0.43 -2.76 0.25
C LEU A 20 0.35 -1.25 -0.02
N ASN A 21 -0.55 -0.88 -0.93
CA ASN A 21 -0.87 0.52 -1.19
C ASN A 21 -1.89 1.00 -0.16
N VAL A 22 -1.49 1.96 0.66
CA VAL A 22 -2.37 2.62 1.64
C VAL A 22 -2.83 3.93 1.01
N THR A 23 -4.15 4.12 0.84
CA THR A 23 -4.74 5.38 0.40
C THR A 23 -5.48 6.02 1.57
N PRO A 24 -5.16 7.26 1.97
CA PRO A 24 -5.93 7.99 2.97
C PRO A 24 -7.21 8.54 2.33
N ASP A 25 -8.17 7.67 2.01
CA ASP A 25 -9.47 8.10 1.49
C ASP A 25 -10.50 8.14 2.63
N SER A 26 -10.32 9.08 3.57
CA SER A 26 -11.39 9.55 4.48
C SER A 26 -11.03 10.87 5.17
N PHE A 27 -11.06 11.97 4.42
CA PHE A 27 -11.13 13.31 5.02
C PHE A 27 -12.51 13.53 5.70
N SER A 28 -12.69 13.01 6.93
CA SER A 28 -13.43 13.72 7.99
C SER A 28 -13.19 13.09 9.39
N ASP A 29 -12.72 13.93 10.30
CA ASP A 29 -13.03 13.94 11.75
C ASP A 29 -12.66 12.77 12.69
N GLY A 30 -11.79 11.81 12.30
CA GLY A 30 -11.24 10.86 13.30
C GLY A 30 -10.67 9.52 12.81
N GLY A 31 -10.62 9.27 11.50
CA GLY A 31 -10.35 7.96 10.89
C GLY A 31 -8.90 7.45 10.86
N LYS A 32 -7.90 8.24 11.26
CA LYS A 32 -6.46 7.88 11.13
C LYS A 32 -6.10 6.54 11.78
N TYR A 33 -6.71 6.20 12.92
CA TYR A 33 -6.47 4.90 13.57
C TYR A 33 -7.08 3.74 12.79
N ASN A 34 -8.27 3.91 12.21
CA ASN A 34 -8.93 2.88 11.42
C ASN A 34 -8.14 2.55 10.14
N GLU A 35 -7.53 3.55 9.50
CA GLU A 35 -6.73 3.34 8.30
C GLU A 35 -5.44 2.55 8.60
N VAL A 36 -4.74 2.91 9.67
CA VAL A 36 -3.55 2.17 10.13
C VAL A 36 -3.92 0.74 10.54
N ASP A 37 -5.00 0.55 11.29
CA ASP A 37 -5.46 -0.77 11.72
C ASP A 37 -5.85 -1.65 10.54
N GLN A 38 -6.48 -1.08 9.51
CA GLN A 38 -6.79 -1.79 8.26
C GLN A 38 -5.52 -2.16 7.49
N ALA A 39 -4.55 -1.25 7.38
CA ALA A 39 -3.26 -1.54 6.75
C ALA A 39 -2.52 -2.67 7.48
N VAL A 40 -2.49 -2.64 8.81
CA VAL A 40 -1.88 -3.69 9.65
C VAL A 40 -2.61 -5.02 9.47
N LYS A 41 -3.96 -5.02 9.45
CA LYS A 41 -4.75 -6.23 9.22
C LYS A 41 -4.46 -6.83 7.85
N ARG A 42 -4.38 -6.01 6.81
CA ARG A 42 -4.08 -6.48 5.45
C ARG A 42 -2.65 -7.01 5.35
N ALA A 43 -1.68 -6.34 5.99
CA ALA A 43 -0.30 -6.82 6.06
C ALA A 43 -0.21 -8.21 6.70
N LYS A 44 -0.93 -8.45 7.80
CA LYS A 44 -0.98 -9.78 8.44
C LYS A 44 -1.55 -10.85 7.51
N GLN A 45 -2.62 -10.54 6.79
CA GLN A 45 -3.18 -11.47 5.80
C GLN A 45 -2.18 -11.79 4.69
N MET A 46 -1.44 -10.80 4.18
CA MET A 46 -0.42 -11.03 3.15
C MET A 46 0.70 -11.97 3.65
N VAL A 47 1.09 -11.86 4.91
CA VAL A 47 2.05 -12.81 5.52
C VAL A 47 1.46 -14.22 5.58
N GLU A 48 0.18 -14.36 5.98
CA GLU A 48 -0.52 -15.66 5.98
C GLU A 48 -0.67 -16.25 4.57
N GLU A 49 -0.81 -15.40 3.54
CA GLU A 49 -0.84 -15.76 2.12
C GLU A 49 0.56 -16.14 1.57
N GLY A 50 1.63 -15.95 2.35
CA GLY A 50 3.00 -16.36 1.99
C GLY A 50 3.93 -15.23 1.53
N ALA A 51 3.59 -13.97 1.81
CA ALA A 51 4.50 -12.85 1.56
C ALA A 51 5.70 -12.88 2.52
N ASP A 52 6.91 -12.78 1.96
CA ASP A 52 8.16 -12.70 2.72
C ASP A 52 8.53 -11.27 3.08
N ILE A 53 8.14 -10.34 2.20
CA ILE A 53 8.40 -8.91 2.29
C ILE A 53 7.09 -8.19 1.97
N ILE A 54 6.83 -7.10 2.68
CA ILE A 54 5.74 -6.18 2.36
C ILE A 54 6.37 -4.84 2.00
N ASP A 55 6.10 -4.37 0.79
CA ASP A 55 6.39 -3.02 0.35
C ASP A 55 5.16 -2.14 0.63
N ILE A 56 5.31 -1.15 1.50
CA ILE A 56 4.22 -0.30 1.96
C ILE A 56 4.42 1.08 1.34
N GLY A 57 3.47 1.50 0.51
CA GLY A 57 3.51 2.79 -0.18
C GLY A 57 2.15 3.48 -0.19
N GLU A 58 2.15 4.78 -0.45
CA GLU A 58 0.93 5.56 -0.68
C GLU A 58 0.75 5.78 -2.18
N ASN A 59 -0.44 5.48 -2.70
CA ASN A 59 -0.80 5.84 -4.08
C ASN A 59 -1.65 7.11 -4.05
N GLN A 60 -1.06 8.26 -4.39
CA GLN A 60 -1.82 9.47 -4.68
C GLN A 60 -2.52 9.29 -6.03
N GLN A 61 -3.84 9.05 -6.02
CA GLN A 61 -4.68 9.18 -7.22
C GLN A 61 -5.40 10.53 -7.22
N ASP A 62 -4.63 11.61 -7.24
CA ASP A 62 -5.16 12.92 -7.64
C ASP A 62 -5.25 12.98 -9.17
N GLN A 63 -6.40 12.63 -9.72
CA GLN A 63 -6.78 12.98 -11.09
C GLN A 63 -8.28 13.34 -11.14
N GLU A 64 -8.68 14.45 -10.51
CA GLU A 64 -9.91 15.14 -10.90
C GLU A 64 -9.74 15.64 -12.36
N ARG A 65 -10.25 14.86 -13.32
CA ARG A 65 -10.45 15.35 -14.70
C ARG A 65 -11.72 16.20 -14.76
N ILE A 66 -11.60 17.48 -14.44
CA ILE A 66 -12.64 18.47 -14.74
C ILE A 66 -12.65 18.69 -16.26
N ILE A 67 -13.57 18.02 -16.97
CA ILE A 67 -13.85 18.31 -18.39
C ILE A 67 -14.81 19.50 -18.44
N TYR A 68 -14.31 20.70 -18.76
CA TYR A 68 -15.19 21.82 -19.10
C TYR A 68 -15.91 21.54 -20.43
N PRO A 69 -17.25 21.72 -20.52
CA PRO A 69 -17.93 21.59 -21.79
C PRO A 69 -17.51 22.73 -22.72
N LYS A 70 -16.87 22.38 -23.86
CA LYS A 70 -16.70 23.33 -24.96
C LYS A 70 -18.10 23.74 -25.43
N LYS A 71 -18.49 25.00 -25.16
CA LYS A 71 -19.61 25.64 -25.85
C LYS A 71 -19.31 25.60 -27.34
N LYS A 72 -20.00 24.75 -28.11
CA LYS A 72 -20.04 24.88 -29.57
C LYS A 72 -20.88 26.12 -29.89
N LYS A 73 -20.26 27.10 -30.54
CA LYS A 73 -20.98 28.12 -31.30
C LYS A 73 -21.62 27.47 -32.53
#